data_AF-A0A7J5DJ41-F1
#
_entry.id   AF-A0A7J5DJ41-F1
#
_cell.length_a   1.000
_cell.length_b   1.000
_cell.length_c   1.000
_cell.angle_alpha   90.00
_cell.angle_beta   90.00
_cell.angle_gamma   90.00
#
_symmetry.space_group_name_H-M   'P 1'
#
loop_
_entity.id
_entity.type
_entity.pdbx_description
1 polymer ?
#
loop_
_entity_poly.entity_id
_entity_poly.type
_entity_poly.pdbx_seq_one_letter_code
_entity_poly.pdbx_strand_id
1 'polypeptide(L)'
;MSLVELVAQADERGLAASGLACLDRCVPLLGGDDDVLRPLWASLSEADPWAEWAARLEEARAKLDTEDAEPAVTDEDHAAELARGMLEAVPAKPSEDELRVWSDACSVAALQAHRFLDHADDAEACVTARREGRTEGMSPLVAAELRRQEVILELLAEHGKGGLRLALDTSTEGRRVLRAVVSRRARGRS
;
A
#
# COMPACT_ATOMS: atom_id res chain seq x y z
N MET A 1 -19.99 2.80 -1.31
CA MET A 1 -19.36 2.80 0.01
C MET A 1 -18.07 3.58 -0.16
N SER A 2 -17.74 4.48 0.76
CA SER A 2 -16.47 5.19 0.73
C SER A 2 -15.34 4.24 1.16
N LEU A 3 -14.09 4.58 0.83
CA LEU A 3 -12.96 3.78 1.27
C LEU A 3 -12.85 3.73 2.80
N VAL A 4 -13.18 4.83 3.48
CA VAL A 4 -13.20 4.90 4.95
C VAL A 4 -14.22 3.90 5.52
N GLU A 5 -15.40 3.82 4.93
CA GLU A 5 -16.45 2.88 5.34
C GLU A 5 -16.03 1.41 5.10
N LEU A 6 -15.33 1.13 4.00
CA LEU A 6 -14.80 -0.20 3.69
C LEU A 6 -13.74 -0.64 4.71
N VAL A 7 -12.78 0.23 5.05
CA VAL A 7 -11.77 -0.05 6.09
C VAL A 7 -12.42 -0.23 7.46
N ALA A 8 -13.46 0.58 7.78
CA ALA A 8 -14.19 0.46 9.03
C ALA A 8 -14.90 -0.90 9.20
N GLN A 9 -15.31 -1.55 8.11
CA GLN A 9 -16.04 -2.82 8.15
C GLN A 9 -15.15 -4.06 7.97
N ALA A 10 -13.88 -3.88 7.59
CA ALA A 10 -12.98 -4.99 7.35
C ALA A 10 -12.68 -5.77 8.64
N ASP A 11 -12.59 -7.10 8.50
CA ASP A 11 -12.12 -7.99 9.56
C ASP A 11 -10.58 -7.93 9.67
N GLU A 12 -10.03 -8.59 10.69
CA GLU A 12 -8.60 -8.61 10.97
C GLU A 12 -7.75 -9.02 9.74
N ARG A 13 -8.19 -10.06 9.01
CA ARG A 13 -7.49 -10.53 7.81
C ARG A 13 -7.62 -9.53 6.65
N GLY A 14 -8.79 -8.92 6.47
CA GLY A 14 -9.06 -7.90 5.46
C GLY A 14 -8.24 -6.64 5.69
N LEU A 15 -8.12 -6.19 6.94
CA LEU A 15 -7.26 -5.08 7.34
C LEU A 15 -5.79 -5.36 7.03
N ALA A 16 -5.30 -6.54 7.42
CA ALA A 16 -3.93 -6.94 7.14
C ALA A 16 -3.64 -7.04 5.63
N ALA A 17 -4.54 -7.66 4.87
CA ALA A 17 -4.43 -7.78 3.42
C ALA A 17 -4.48 -6.41 2.72
N SER A 18 -5.35 -5.49 3.16
CA SER A 18 -5.48 -4.15 2.58
C SER A 18 -4.25 -3.28 2.87
N GLY A 19 -3.77 -3.28 4.12
CA GLY A 19 -2.51 -2.62 4.49
C GLY A 19 -1.32 -3.18 3.69
N LEU A 20 -1.23 -4.52 3.61
CA LEU A 20 -0.17 -5.20 2.84
C LEU A 20 -0.27 -4.86 1.35
N ALA A 21 -1.46 -4.77 0.78
CA ALA A 21 -1.67 -4.38 -0.61
C ALA A 21 -1.23 -2.94 -0.92
N CYS A 22 -1.35 -2.03 0.04
CA CYS A 22 -0.86 -0.65 -0.08
C CYS A 22 0.67 -0.60 -0.01
N LEU A 23 1.27 -1.31 0.95
CA LEU A 23 2.72 -1.42 1.07
C LEU A 23 3.35 -2.09 -0.15
N ASP A 24 2.78 -3.23 -0.58
CA ASP A 24 3.23 -4.00 -1.73
C ASP A 24 3.22 -3.17 -3.01
N ARG A 25 2.19 -2.35 -3.19
CA ARG A 25 2.10 -1.40 -4.31
C ARG A 25 3.28 -0.42 -4.34
N CYS A 26 3.85 -0.07 -3.19
CA CYS A 26 4.92 0.90 -3.02
C CYS A 26 6.33 0.28 -2.91
N VAL A 27 6.47 -1.05 -2.86
CA VAL A 27 7.78 -1.75 -2.82
C VAL A 27 8.79 -1.26 -3.87
N PRO A 28 8.42 -0.95 -5.13
CA PRO A 28 9.38 -0.44 -6.10
C PRO A 28 10.08 0.87 -5.69
N LEU A 29 9.50 1.66 -4.77
CA LEU A 29 10.11 2.88 -4.25
C LEU A 29 11.23 2.60 -3.23
N LEU A 30 11.22 1.40 -2.65
CA LEU A 30 12.22 0.92 -1.71
C LEU A 30 13.36 0.15 -2.39
N GLY A 31 13.33 0.04 -3.73
CA GLY A 31 14.29 -0.78 -4.48
C GLY A 31 14.10 -2.29 -4.31
N GLY A 32 13.01 -2.74 -3.68
CA GLY A 32 12.74 -4.14 -3.43
C GLY A 32 12.22 -4.93 -4.63
N ASP A 33 12.45 -6.24 -4.59
CA ASP A 33 11.94 -7.19 -5.58
C ASP A 33 10.42 -7.43 -5.44
N ASP A 34 9.78 -7.79 -6.55
CA ASP A 34 8.33 -8.02 -6.65
C ASP A 34 7.79 -9.13 -5.73
N ASP A 35 8.68 -9.99 -5.23
CA ASP A 35 8.32 -11.16 -4.42
C ASP A 35 8.67 -10.98 -2.93
N VAL A 36 9.23 -9.83 -2.52
CA VAL A 36 9.73 -9.62 -1.16
C VAL A 36 8.65 -9.77 -0.07
N LEU A 37 7.40 -9.42 -0.38
CA LEU A 37 6.25 -9.55 0.52
C LEU A 37 5.42 -10.82 0.30
N ARG A 38 5.78 -11.69 -0.63
CA ARG A 38 5.05 -12.96 -0.89
C ARG A 38 4.89 -13.83 0.36
N PRO A 39 5.88 -13.97 1.26
CA PRO A 39 5.71 -14.76 2.48
C PRO A 39 4.60 -14.22 3.40
N LEU A 40 4.49 -12.88 3.53
CA LEU A 40 3.43 -12.25 4.32
C LEU A 40 2.05 -12.51 3.69
N TRP A 41 1.93 -12.38 2.37
CA TRP A 41 0.70 -12.74 1.65
C TRP A 41 0.31 -14.22 1.82
N ALA A 42 1.28 -15.13 1.79
CA ALA A 42 1.05 -16.55 2.01
C ALA A 42 0.52 -16.82 3.43
N SER A 43 1.07 -16.14 4.44
CA SER A 43 0.63 -16.23 5.84
C SER A 43 -0.86 -15.96 5.99
N LEU A 44 -1.39 -14.92 5.32
CA LEU A 44 -2.81 -14.57 5.39
C LEU A 44 -3.74 -15.68 4.88
N SER A 45 -3.23 -16.57 4.03
CA SER A 45 -3.93 -17.74 3.49
C SER A 45 -3.82 -18.98 4.38
N GLU A 46 -3.07 -18.94 5.47
CA GLU A 46 -2.95 -20.05 6.42
C GLU A 46 -4.18 -20.11 7.36
N ALA A 47 -4.31 -21.20 8.13
CA ALA A 47 -5.38 -21.32 9.13
C ALA A 47 -5.12 -20.39 10.33
N ASP A 48 -3.85 -20.28 10.72
CA ASP A 48 -3.34 -19.32 11.69
C ASP A 48 -2.36 -18.37 10.98
N PRO A 49 -2.83 -17.19 10.53
CA PRO A 49 -1.98 -16.24 9.80
C PRO A 49 -0.82 -15.66 10.59
N TRP A 50 -0.87 -15.74 11.92
CA TRP A 50 0.01 -14.97 12.78
C TRP A 50 1.18 -15.79 13.31
N ALA A 51 1.11 -17.12 13.21
CA ALA A 51 2.13 -18.05 13.70
C ALA A 51 3.56 -17.67 13.26
N GLU A 52 3.75 -17.39 11.97
CA GLU A 52 5.05 -17.06 11.37
C GLU A 52 5.11 -15.60 10.86
N TRP A 53 4.09 -14.79 11.15
CA TRP A 53 3.97 -13.42 10.64
C TRP A 53 5.16 -12.56 11.03
N ALA A 54 5.52 -12.57 12.32
CA ALA A 54 6.63 -11.77 12.84
C ALA A 54 7.96 -12.13 12.17
N ALA A 55 8.25 -13.43 12.01
CA ALA A 55 9.48 -13.88 11.36
C ALA A 55 9.54 -13.44 9.89
N ARG A 56 8.43 -13.61 9.15
CA ARG A 56 8.33 -13.21 7.74
C ARG A 56 8.39 -11.68 7.56
N LEU A 57 7.89 -10.92 8.54
CA LEU A 57 8.00 -9.46 8.55
C LEU A 57 9.45 -9.01 8.75
N GLU A 58 10.17 -9.60 9.70
CA GLU A 58 11.58 -9.29 9.91
C GLU A 58 12.44 -9.63 8.69
N GLU A 59 12.17 -10.76 8.02
CA GLU A 59 12.82 -11.09 6.74
C GLU A 59 12.54 -10.06 5.65
N ALA A 60 11.29 -9.57 5.55
CA ALA A 60 10.93 -8.55 4.57
C ALA A 60 11.61 -7.21 4.89
N ARG A 61 11.66 -6.82 6.17
CA ARG A 61 12.38 -5.62 6.62
C ARG A 61 13.85 -5.70 6.27
N ALA A 62 14.52 -6.80 6.61
CA ALA A 62 15.94 -6.98 6.30
C ALA A 62 16.27 -6.92 4.79
N LYS A 63 15.34 -7.33 3.92
CA LYS A 63 15.50 -7.25 2.45
C LYS A 63 15.21 -5.87 1.88
N LEU A 64 14.41 -5.07 2.58
CA LEU A 64 13.99 -3.73 2.17
C LEU A 64 14.75 -2.61 2.90
N ASP A 65 15.59 -2.98 3.87
CA ASP A 65 16.41 -2.04 4.61
C ASP A 65 17.45 -1.44 3.67
N THR A 66 17.37 -0.13 3.51
CA THR A 66 18.38 0.67 2.84
C THR A 66 19.09 1.44 3.94
N GLU A 67 20.17 0.86 4.47
CA GLU A 67 21.10 1.57 5.35
C GLU A 67 21.51 2.87 4.62
N ASP A 68 21.21 4.01 5.24
CA ASP A 68 21.45 5.39 4.74
C ASP A 68 20.38 6.00 3.81
N ALA A 69 19.19 6.26 4.34
CA ALA A 69 18.25 7.20 3.72
C ALA A 69 18.73 8.65 3.91
N GLU A 70 19.21 9.28 2.83
CA GLU A 70 19.40 10.72 2.78
C GLU A 70 18.04 11.45 2.97
N PRO A 71 18.02 12.67 3.53
CA PRO A 71 16.79 13.44 3.69
C PRO A 71 16.10 13.64 2.34
N ALA A 72 14.77 13.44 2.28
CA ALA A 72 14.05 13.60 1.03
C ALA A 72 14.17 15.00 0.43
N VAL A 73 14.60 15.05 -0.84
CA VAL A 73 14.75 16.29 -1.60
C VAL A 73 13.84 16.31 -2.83
N THR A 74 13.39 15.14 -3.27
CA THR A 74 12.52 14.96 -4.43
C THR A 74 11.18 14.35 -4.04
N ASP A 75 10.17 14.52 -4.91
CA ASP A 75 8.87 13.85 -4.75
C ASP A 75 9.01 12.33 -4.61
N GLU A 76 9.95 11.73 -5.36
CA GLU A 76 10.28 10.31 -5.26
C GLU A 76 10.80 9.93 -3.88
N ASP A 77 11.65 10.76 -3.27
CA ASP A 77 12.18 10.50 -1.93
C ASP A 77 11.08 10.60 -0.88
N HIS A 78 10.18 11.59 -0.99
CA HIS A 78 9.01 11.70 -0.11
C HIS A 78 8.06 10.51 -0.28
N ALA A 79 7.88 10.02 -1.51
CA ALA A 79 7.10 8.80 -1.75
C ALA A 79 7.78 7.56 -1.14
N ALA A 80 9.11 7.47 -1.19
CA ALA A 80 9.87 6.40 -0.57
C ALA A 80 9.84 6.46 0.97
N GLU A 81 9.89 7.65 1.58
CA GLU A 81 9.72 7.85 3.02
C GLU A 81 8.37 7.34 3.52
N LEU A 82 7.28 7.64 2.79
CA LEU A 82 5.95 7.10 3.08
C LEU A 82 5.93 5.57 3.01
N ALA A 83 6.60 4.98 2.01
CA ALA A 83 6.70 3.54 1.86
C ALA A 83 7.50 2.86 3.00
N ARG A 84 8.60 3.49 3.46
CA ARG A 84 9.36 3.01 4.63
C ARG A 84 8.51 3.10 5.90
N GLY A 85 7.81 4.22 6.11
CA GLY A 85 6.90 4.38 7.25
C GLY A 85 5.81 3.31 7.31
N MET A 86 5.24 2.93 6.16
CA MET A 86 4.28 1.80 6.09
C MET A 86 4.90 0.47 6.55
N LEU A 87 6.15 0.19 6.14
CA LEU A 87 6.87 -1.05 6.50
C LEU A 87 7.31 -1.08 7.98
N GLU A 88 7.78 0.04 8.49
CA GLU A 88 8.17 0.20 9.91
C GLU A 88 6.96 0.03 10.82
N ALA A 89 5.80 0.56 10.42
CA ALA A 89 4.58 0.52 11.21
C ALA A 89 3.84 -0.83 11.19
N VAL A 90 4.28 -1.83 10.40
CA VAL A 90 3.61 -3.14 10.39
C VAL A 90 3.67 -3.76 11.80
N PRO A 91 2.52 -4.13 12.41
CA PRO A 91 2.52 -4.73 13.74
C PRO A 91 3.12 -6.14 13.68
N ALA A 92 4.13 -6.40 14.52
CA ALA A 92 4.76 -7.72 14.61
C ALA A 92 3.86 -8.75 15.33
N LYS A 93 2.96 -8.29 16.21
CA LYS A 93 1.95 -9.09 16.89
C LYS A 93 0.58 -8.47 16.61
N PRO A 94 -0.05 -8.82 15.49
CA PRO A 94 -1.25 -8.13 15.06
C PRO A 94 -2.41 -8.32 16.03
N SER A 95 -3.06 -7.21 16.36
CA SER A 95 -4.44 -7.17 16.86
C SER A 95 -5.31 -6.41 15.87
N GLU A 96 -6.63 -6.60 15.93
CA GLU A 96 -7.57 -5.90 15.05
C GLU A 96 -7.39 -4.37 15.10
N ASP A 97 -7.23 -3.80 16.31
CA ASP A 97 -7.05 -2.35 16.49
C ASP A 97 -5.76 -1.84 15.86
N GLU A 98 -4.64 -2.56 16.06
CA GLU A 98 -3.35 -2.19 15.45
C GLU A 98 -3.39 -2.31 13.93
N LEU A 99 -4.03 -3.36 13.40
CA LEU A 99 -4.20 -3.56 11.97
C LEU A 99 -5.12 -2.50 11.35
N ARG A 100 -6.11 -2.03 12.09
CA ARG A 100 -7.02 -0.96 11.65
C ARG A 100 -6.28 0.36 11.51
N VAL A 101 -5.51 0.74 12.52
CA VAL A 101 -4.66 1.94 12.49
C VAL A 101 -3.63 1.84 11.36
N TRP A 102 -2.95 0.69 11.24
CA TRP A 102 -1.95 0.47 10.21
C TRP A 102 -2.54 0.49 8.80
N SER A 103 -3.67 -0.20 8.57
CA SER A 103 -4.34 -0.24 7.26
C SER A 103 -4.84 1.16 6.84
N ASP A 104 -5.39 1.94 7.77
CA ASP A 104 -5.81 3.31 7.51
C ASP A 104 -4.62 4.21 7.12
N ALA A 105 -3.53 4.15 7.89
CA ALA A 105 -2.31 4.89 7.61
C ALA A 105 -1.69 4.48 6.26
N CYS A 106 -1.65 3.18 5.95
CA CYS A 106 -1.16 2.67 4.67
C CYS A 106 -2.00 3.15 3.47
N SER A 107 -3.34 3.20 3.62
CA SER A 107 -4.24 3.73 2.58
C SER A 107 -3.92 5.19 2.27
N VAL A 108 -3.76 6.03 3.30
CA VAL A 108 -3.39 7.45 3.16
C VAL A 108 -1.99 7.60 2.54
N ALA A 109 -1.01 6.87 3.07
CA ALA A 109 0.39 6.95 2.62
C ALA A 109 0.52 6.54 1.15
N ALA A 110 -0.16 5.48 0.71
CA ALA A 110 -0.16 5.06 -0.68
C ALA A 110 -0.77 6.12 -1.60
N LEU A 111 -1.91 6.73 -1.24
CA LEU A 111 -2.51 7.82 -2.02
C LEU A 111 -1.59 9.05 -2.10
N GLN A 112 -0.95 9.41 -0.99
CA GLN A 112 -0.02 10.54 -0.93
C GLN A 112 1.25 10.27 -1.76
N ALA A 113 1.79 9.05 -1.73
CA ALA A 113 2.90 8.64 -2.59
C ALA A 113 2.54 8.74 -4.08
N HIS A 114 1.33 8.30 -4.46
CA HIS A 114 0.85 8.43 -5.85
C HIS A 114 0.66 9.89 -6.25
N ARG A 115 0.26 10.78 -5.32
CA ARG A 115 0.16 12.21 -5.56
C ARG A 115 1.54 12.85 -5.82
N PHE A 116 2.55 12.54 -5.02
CA PHE A 116 3.92 13.01 -5.25
C PHE A 116 4.45 12.60 -6.63
N LEU A 117 4.11 11.39 -7.07
CA LEU A 117 4.57 10.85 -8.35
C LEU A 117 3.77 11.35 -9.56
N ASP A 118 2.61 11.97 -9.34
CA ASP A 118 1.80 12.52 -10.42
C ASP A 118 2.41 13.82 -10.97
N HIS A 119 2.16 14.09 -12.25
CA HIS A 119 2.61 15.31 -12.94
C HIS A 119 1.51 16.36 -13.06
N ALA A 120 0.25 15.98 -12.80
CA ALA A 120 -0.87 16.92 -12.81
C ALA A 120 -0.92 17.71 -11.50
N ASP A 121 -1.21 19.02 -11.59
CA ASP A 121 -1.58 19.83 -10.43
C ASP A 121 -2.87 19.24 -9.80
N ASP A 122 -2.70 18.33 -8.84
CA ASP A 122 -3.77 17.95 -7.91
C ASP A 122 -3.88 19.10 -6.90
N ALA A 123 -4.56 20.16 -7.34
CA ALA A 123 -4.76 21.37 -6.58
C ALA A 123 -5.37 21.05 -5.21
N GLU A 124 -4.54 21.15 -4.16
CA GLU A 124 -4.87 21.23 -2.72
C GLU A 124 -5.85 20.20 -2.11
N ALA A 125 -6.40 19.25 -2.86
CA ALA A 125 -7.37 18.32 -2.32
C ALA A 125 -6.69 17.27 -1.44
N CYS A 126 -6.97 17.34 -0.14
CA CYS A 126 -6.47 16.40 0.86
C CYS A 126 -6.87 14.96 0.50
N VAL A 127 -5.92 14.02 0.50
CA VAL A 127 -6.18 12.59 0.21
C VAL A 127 -7.27 12.02 1.13
N THR A 128 -7.37 12.51 2.38
CA THR A 128 -8.45 12.14 3.31
C THR A 128 -9.83 12.46 2.75
N ALA A 129 -10.02 13.62 2.13
CA ALA A 129 -11.28 13.99 1.49
C ALA A 129 -11.66 13.05 0.33
N ARG A 130 -10.65 12.56 -0.41
CA ARG A 130 -10.85 11.62 -1.52
C ARG A 130 -11.38 10.28 -1.00
N ARG A 131 -10.81 9.79 0.10
CA ARG A 131 -11.23 8.54 0.79
C ARG A 131 -12.66 8.60 1.30
N GLU A 132 -13.14 9.81 1.64
CA GLU A 132 -14.53 10.08 2.03
C GLU A 132 -15.50 10.19 0.83
N GLY A 133 -15.00 10.08 -0.41
CA GLY A 133 -15.81 10.09 -1.63
C GLY A 133 -15.79 11.40 -2.43
N ARG A 134 -15.06 12.45 -1.98
CA ARG A 134 -14.91 13.71 -2.74
C ARG A 134 -13.88 13.54 -3.86
N THR A 135 -14.30 12.94 -4.96
CA THR A 135 -13.41 12.45 -6.03
C THR A 135 -13.20 13.44 -7.19
N GLU A 136 -13.81 14.62 -7.14
CA GLU A 136 -13.78 15.60 -8.24
C GLU A 136 -12.38 16.18 -8.49
N GLY A 137 -11.89 16.08 -9.72
CA GLY A 137 -10.59 16.67 -10.10
C GLY A 137 -9.38 15.91 -9.59
N MET A 138 -9.53 14.65 -9.13
CA MET A 138 -8.37 13.80 -8.84
C MET A 138 -7.53 13.60 -10.11
N SER A 139 -6.22 13.62 -9.91
CA SER A 139 -5.28 13.22 -10.94
C SER A 139 -5.45 11.73 -11.29
N PRO A 140 -5.13 11.30 -12.53
CA PRO A 140 -5.37 9.92 -12.96
C PRO A 140 -4.67 8.86 -12.10
N LEU A 141 -3.47 9.16 -11.59
CA LEU A 141 -2.70 8.21 -10.79
C LEU A 141 -3.31 8.01 -9.40
N VAL A 142 -3.75 9.09 -8.75
CA VAL A 142 -4.45 9.06 -7.46
C VAL A 142 -5.82 8.40 -7.61
N ALA A 143 -6.57 8.73 -8.67
CA ALA A 143 -7.87 8.13 -8.94
C ALA A 143 -7.79 6.61 -9.19
N ALA A 144 -6.73 6.16 -9.87
CA ALA A 144 -6.50 4.73 -10.10
C ALA A 144 -6.15 4.00 -8.80
N GLU A 145 -5.34 4.61 -7.93
CA GLU A 145 -4.99 4.03 -6.64
C GLU A 145 -6.18 3.95 -5.68
N LEU A 146 -7.02 4.99 -5.61
CA LEU A 146 -8.24 4.97 -4.80
C LEU A 146 -9.16 3.81 -5.19
N ARG A 147 -9.47 3.68 -6.48
CA ARG A 147 -10.29 2.57 -7.00
C ARG A 147 -9.69 1.20 -6.71
N ARG A 148 -8.36 1.08 -6.77
CA ARG A 148 -7.67 -0.16 -6.46
C ARG A 148 -7.88 -0.57 -5.00
N GLN A 149 -7.74 0.37 -4.07
CA GLN A 149 -7.95 0.11 -2.64
C GLN A 149 -9.40 -0.30 -2.35
N GLU A 150 -10.37 0.37 -2.98
CA GLU A 150 -11.79 0.01 -2.88
C GLU A 150 -12.04 -1.41 -3.38
N VAL A 151 -11.58 -1.74 -4.61
CA VAL A 151 -11.74 -3.09 -5.19
C VAL A 151 -11.15 -4.17 -4.31
N ILE A 152 -9.98 -3.94 -3.71
CA ILE A 152 -9.35 -4.92 -2.83
C ILE A 152 -10.20 -5.18 -1.58
N LEU A 153 -10.70 -4.14 -0.94
CA LEU A 153 -11.54 -4.29 0.24
C LEU A 153 -12.89 -4.93 -0.10
N GLU A 154 -13.47 -4.60 -1.26
CA GLU A 154 -14.69 -5.25 -1.76
C GLU A 154 -14.48 -6.75 -1.99
N LEU A 155 -13.38 -7.13 -2.65
CA LEU A 155 -13.02 -8.54 -2.87
C LEU A 155 -12.84 -9.31 -1.55
N LEU A 156 -12.22 -8.67 -0.56
CA LEU A 156 -11.99 -9.27 0.76
C LEU A 156 -13.30 -9.35 1.57
N ALA A 157 -14.18 -8.35 1.47
CA ALA A 157 -15.48 -8.37 2.12
C ALA A 157 -16.41 -9.44 1.51
N GLU A 158 -16.40 -9.60 0.19
CA GLU A 158 -17.28 -10.54 -0.50
C GLU A 158 -16.82 -12.00 -0.36
N HIS A 159 -15.50 -12.23 -0.37
CA HIS A 159 -14.94 -13.58 -0.48
C HIS A 159 -14.09 -14.00 0.72
N GLY A 160 -13.87 -13.12 1.70
CA GLY A 160 -13.00 -13.35 2.85
C GLY A 160 -11.63 -13.86 2.41
N LYS A 161 -11.19 -14.98 3.00
CA LYS A 161 -9.96 -15.69 2.60
C LYS A 161 -9.88 -16.03 1.11
N GLY A 162 -11.01 -16.30 0.45
CA GLY A 162 -11.06 -16.60 -0.99
C GLY A 162 -10.69 -15.40 -1.87
N GLY A 163 -10.82 -14.17 -1.36
CA GLY A 163 -10.47 -12.95 -2.08
C GLY A 163 -8.97 -12.62 -2.09
N LEU A 164 -8.17 -13.24 -1.23
CA LEU A 164 -6.74 -12.92 -1.08
C LEU A 164 -5.94 -13.05 -2.37
N ARG A 165 -6.23 -14.09 -3.18
CA ARG A 165 -5.53 -14.30 -4.44
C ARG A 165 -5.81 -13.16 -5.43
N LEU A 166 -7.07 -12.73 -5.51
CA LEU A 166 -7.48 -11.62 -6.37
C LEU A 166 -6.88 -10.29 -5.88
N ALA A 167 -6.88 -10.05 -4.57
CA ALA A 167 -6.24 -8.88 -3.98
C ALA A 167 -4.72 -8.81 -4.29
N LEU A 168 -4.03 -9.94 -4.22
CA LEU A 168 -2.61 -10.04 -4.58
C LEU A 168 -2.37 -9.79 -6.08
N ASP A 169 -3.22 -10.34 -6.95
CA ASP A 169 -3.10 -10.13 -8.40
C ASP A 169 -3.35 -8.66 -8.77
N THR A 170 -4.35 -8.01 -8.17
CA THR A 170 -4.62 -6.57 -8.29
C THR A 170 -3.43 -5.72 -7.82
N SER A 171 -2.77 -6.12 -6.72
CA SER A 171 -1.58 -5.43 -6.20
C SER A 171 -0.37 -5.60 -7.14
N THR A 172 -0.19 -6.80 -7.69
CA THR A 172 0.90 -7.14 -8.62
C THR A 172 0.80 -6.36 -9.94
N GLU A 173 -0.39 -6.30 -10.53
CA GLU A 173 -0.61 -5.50 -11.74
C GLU A 173 -0.35 -4.01 -11.46
N GLY A 174 -0.71 -3.57 -10.25
CA GLY A 174 -0.44 -2.23 -9.80
C GLY A 174 1.05 -1.87 -9.74
N ARG A 175 1.90 -2.72 -9.14
CA ARG A 175 3.35 -2.45 -9.02
C ARG A 175 4.00 -2.09 -10.36
N ARG A 176 3.59 -2.75 -11.45
CA ARG A 176 4.11 -2.49 -12.80
C ARG A 176 3.86 -1.06 -13.26
N VAL A 177 2.69 -0.51 -12.93
CA VAL A 177 2.33 0.88 -13.24
C VAL A 177 3.24 1.84 -12.48
N LEU A 178 3.44 1.64 -11.17
CA LEU A 178 4.26 2.53 -10.36
C LEU A 178 5.73 2.53 -10.82
N ARG A 179 6.28 1.34 -11.08
CA ARG A 179 7.63 1.19 -11.66
C ARG A 179 7.76 1.96 -12.97
N ALA A 180 6.79 1.82 -13.88
CA ALA A 180 6.80 2.53 -15.15
C ALA A 180 6.75 4.06 -14.98
N VAL A 181 6.02 4.58 -13.98
CA VAL A 181 6.01 6.00 -13.62
C VAL A 181 7.39 6.46 -13.14
N VAL A 182 7.98 5.77 -12.16
CA VAL A 182 9.30 6.09 -11.62
C VAL A 182 10.38 6.05 -12.71
N SER A 183 10.39 5.00 -13.56
CA SER A 183 11.35 4.89 -14.67
C SER A 183 11.17 5.96 -15.75
N ARG A 184 9.95 6.49 -15.96
CA ARG A 184 9.74 7.63 -16.87
C ARG A 184 10.29 8.91 -16.27
N ARG A 185 10.08 9.15 -14.98
CA ARG A 185 10.56 10.35 -14.28
C ARG A 185 12.09 10.39 -14.20
N ALA A 186 12.73 9.27 -13.88
CA ALA A 186 14.20 9.18 -13.89
C ALA A 186 14.81 9.53 -15.26
N ARG A 187 14.17 9.10 -16.36
CA ARG A 187 14.63 9.44 -17.73
C ARG A 187 14.39 10.89 -18.12
N GLY A 188 13.34 11.53 -17.59
CA GLY A 188 13.07 12.95 -17.84
C GLY A 188 14.06 13.90 -17.14
N ARG A 189 14.84 13.40 -16.18
CA ARG A 189 15.88 14.13 -15.46
C ARG A 189 17.30 13.93 -16.01
N SER A 190 17.49 12.95 -16.92
CA SER A 190 18.78 12.64 -17.56
C SER A 190 18.94 13.37 -18.89
#